data_AF-A0A920K6B1-F1
#
_entry.id   AF-A0A920K6B1-F1
#
_cell.length_a   1.000
_cell.length_b   1.000
_cell.length_c   1.000
_cell.angle_alpha   90.00
_cell.angle_beta   90.00
_cell.angle_gamma   90.00
#
_symmetry.space_group_name_H-M   'P 1'
#
loop_
_entity.id
_entity.type
_entity.pdbx_description
1 polymer ?
#
loop_
_entity_poly.entity_id
_entity_poly.type
_entity_poly.pdbx_seq_one_letter_code
_entity_poly.pdbx_strand_id
1 'polypeptide(L)'
;MPAGTAEHARKAFEIAAAYQPKLTRYERQQILFSAAELIRERREDIAHWLTLELGICKQHSLYEAGRSYDVFTLAGQLAIQDDGQIFPMRPDPTRQEPENFYKKRAGEGHFRHHAFQPPA
;
A
#
# COMPACT_ATOMS: atom_id res chain seq x y z
N MET A 1 14.83 -9.75 21.62
CA MET A 1 13.73 -8.80 21.36
C MET A 1 13.01 -8.48 22.68
N PRO A 2 12.52 -7.23 22.89
CA PRO A 2 11.76 -6.88 24.10
C PRO A 2 10.47 -7.71 24.22
N ALA A 3 10.09 -8.10 25.44
CA ALA A 3 8.82 -8.78 25.70
C ALA A 3 7.67 -7.76 25.63
N GLY A 4 7.03 -7.67 24.47
CA GLY A 4 5.93 -6.72 24.24
C GLY A 4 4.70 -7.03 25.09
N THR A 5 4.07 -5.99 25.66
CA THR A 5 2.79 -6.09 26.37
C THR A 5 1.66 -5.51 25.52
N ALA A 6 0.40 -5.76 25.93
CA ALA A 6 -0.79 -5.22 25.25
C ALA A 6 -0.76 -3.68 25.13
N GLU A 7 -0.15 -3.00 26.10
CA GLU A 7 0.01 -1.54 26.09
C GLU A 7 0.85 -1.03 24.91
N HIS A 8 1.87 -1.78 24.49
CA HIS A 8 2.67 -1.39 23.32
C HIS A 8 1.86 -1.45 22.02
N ALA A 9 1.03 -2.49 21.87
CA ALA A 9 0.13 -2.61 20.72
C ALA A 9 -0.93 -1.51 20.73
N ARG A 10 -1.54 -1.23 21.89
CA ARG A 10 -2.53 -0.14 22.05
C ARG A 10 -1.95 1.20 21.61
N LYS A 11 -0.74 1.53 22.10
CA LYS A 11 -0.04 2.77 21.73
C LYS A 11 0.27 2.84 20.23
N ALA A 12 0.67 1.73 19.60
CA ALA A 12 0.93 1.70 18.17
C ALA A 12 -0.34 1.99 17.33
N PHE A 13 -1.48 1.40 17.71
CA PHE A 13 -2.76 1.66 17.03
C PHE A 13 -3.27 3.08 17.25
N GLU A 14 -3.11 3.66 18.44
CA GLU A 14 -3.47 5.05 18.71
C GLU A 14 -2.70 6.02 17.79
N ILE A 15 -1.39 5.81 17.63
CA ILE A 15 -0.56 6.62 16.72
C ILE A 15 -1.00 6.42 15.27
N ALA A 16 -1.23 5.18 14.85
CA ALA A 16 -1.64 4.87 13.48
C ALA A 16 -3.01 5.48 13.13
N ALA A 17 -3.97 5.43 14.05
CA ALA A 17 -5.31 6.00 13.87
C ALA A 17 -5.29 7.53 13.82
N ALA A 18 -4.39 8.17 14.57
CA ALA A 18 -4.25 9.63 14.57
C ALA A 18 -3.58 10.18 13.29
N TYR A 19 -2.80 9.36 12.58
CA TYR A 19 -2.06 9.81 11.41
C TYR A 19 -2.85 9.62 10.11
N GLN A 20 -3.02 10.71 9.35
CA GLN A 20 -3.59 10.66 8.01
C GLN A 20 -2.47 10.71 6.96
N PRO A 21 -2.22 9.62 6.20
CA PRO A 21 -1.23 9.65 5.12
C PRO A 21 -1.64 10.64 4.03
N LYS A 22 -0.77 11.60 3.74
CA LYS A 22 -0.95 12.60 2.65
C LYS A 22 -0.08 12.32 1.42
N LEU A 23 0.65 11.21 1.43
CA LEU A 23 1.58 10.84 0.36
C LEU A 23 0.84 10.65 -0.96
N THR A 24 1.36 11.26 -2.01
CA THR A 24 0.94 11.07 -3.39
C THR A 24 1.27 9.64 -3.86
N ARG A 25 0.66 9.20 -4.98
CA ARG A 25 0.96 7.90 -5.59
C ARG A 25 2.46 7.78 -5.94
N TYR A 26 3.04 8.87 -6.44
CA TYR A 26 4.45 8.94 -6.81
C TYR A 26 5.38 8.82 -5.60
N GLU A 27 5.12 9.56 -4.53
CA GLU A 27 5.95 9.47 -3.30
C GLU A 27 5.91 8.06 -2.69
N ARG A 28 4.74 7.39 -2.71
CA ARG A 28 4.65 5.99 -2.29
C ARG A 28 5.50 5.07 -3.15
N GLN A 29 5.47 5.25 -4.46
CA GLN A 29 6.31 4.49 -5.38
C GLN A 29 7.80 4.70 -5.08
N GLN A 30 8.23 5.95 -4.86
CA GLN A 30 9.62 6.27 -4.55
C GLN A 30 10.08 5.54 -3.28
N ILE A 31 9.29 5.60 -2.21
CA ILE A 31 9.60 4.90 -0.95
C ILE A 31 9.73 3.38 -1.17
N LEU A 32 8.82 2.78 -1.95
CA LEU A 32 8.84 1.35 -2.21
C LEU A 32 10.06 0.93 -3.05
N PHE A 33 10.44 1.71 -4.06
CA PHE A 33 11.66 1.44 -4.82
C PHE A 33 12.93 1.65 -3.99
N SER A 34 12.99 2.69 -3.15
CA SER A 34 14.11 2.87 -2.22
C SER A 34 14.24 1.68 -1.26
N ALA A 35 13.12 1.15 -0.75
CA ALA A 35 13.12 -0.04 0.08
C ALA A 35 13.63 -1.29 -0.68
N ALA A 36 13.21 -1.46 -1.94
CA ALA A 36 13.71 -2.55 -2.78
C ALA A 36 15.24 -2.45 -2.95
N GLU A 37 15.76 -1.29 -3.31
CA GLU A 37 17.22 -1.11 -3.47
C GLU A 37 17.99 -1.42 -2.19
N LEU A 38 17.50 -0.98 -1.02
CA LEU A 38 18.12 -1.31 0.26
C LEU A 38 18.14 -2.82 0.55
N ILE A 39 17.08 -3.55 0.17
CA ILE A 39 17.04 -5.02 0.31
C ILE A 39 18.06 -5.68 -0.62
N ARG A 40 18.21 -5.16 -1.85
CA ARG A 40 19.18 -5.66 -2.82
C ARG A 40 20.61 -5.44 -2.34
N GLU A 41 20.91 -4.26 -1.81
CA GLU A 41 22.23 -3.90 -1.27
C GLU A 41 22.60 -4.75 -0.04
N ARG A 42 21.64 -4.95 0.87
CA ARG A 42 21.84 -5.68 2.13
C ARG A 42 21.47 -7.15 2.06
N ARG A 43 21.38 -7.71 0.84
CA ARG A 43 20.86 -9.07 0.60
C ARG A 43 21.61 -10.13 1.39
N GLU A 44 22.93 -10.08 1.43
CA GLU A 44 23.76 -11.06 2.15
C GLU A 44 23.56 -10.97 3.66
N ASP A 45 23.46 -9.77 4.21
CA ASP A 45 23.21 -9.54 5.64
C ASP A 45 21.83 -10.05 6.05
N ILE A 46 20.80 -9.75 5.25
CA ILE A 46 19.43 -10.24 5.48
C ILE A 46 19.41 -11.77 5.44
N ALA A 47 20.06 -12.37 4.44
CA ALA A 47 20.12 -13.83 4.33
C ALA A 47 20.90 -14.48 5.48
N HIS A 48 21.94 -13.81 5.99
CA HIS A 48 22.70 -14.27 7.15
C HIS A 48 21.80 -14.37 8.39
N TRP A 49 21.09 -13.29 8.73
CA TRP A 49 20.19 -13.27 9.88
C TRP A 49 19.00 -14.21 9.73
N LEU A 50 18.36 -14.28 8.56
CA LEU A 50 17.28 -15.23 8.28
C LEU A 50 17.71 -16.68 8.50
N THR A 51 18.93 -17.03 8.07
CA THR A 51 19.49 -18.37 8.27
C THR A 51 19.65 -18.69 9.76
N LEU A 52 20.09 -17.71 10.57
CA LEU A 52 20.31 -17.89 12.00
C LEU A 52 19.01 -17.95 12.80
N GLU A 53 18.01 -17.15 12.44
CA GLU A 53 16.74 -17.08 13.17
C GLU A 53 15.79 -18.23 12.81
N LEU A 54 15.75 -18.63 11.53
CA LEU A 54 14.79 -19.62 11.01
C LEU A 54 15.42 -21.01 10.80
N GLY A 55 16.74 -21.12 10.68
CA GLY A 55 17.45 -22.38 10.45
C GLY A 55 17.35 -22.93 9.02
N ILE A 56 16.90 -22.13 8.05
CA ILE A 56 16.86 -22.50 6.63
C ILE A 56 18.24 -22.38 5.97
N CYS A 57 18.49 -23.11 4.88
CA CYS A 57 19.79 -23.03 4.22
C CYS A 57 20.02 -21.67 3.56
N LYS A 58 21.28 -21.24 3.48
CA LYS A 58 21.66 -19.91 2.95
C LYS A 58 21.10 -19.64 1.54
N GLN A 59 21.02 -20.66 0.69
CA GLN A 59 20.45 -20.53 -0.65
C GLN A 59 18.96 -20.14 -0.62
N HIS A 60 18.18 -20.72 0.29
CA HIS A 60 16.77 -20.38 0.48
C HIS A 60 16.62 -18.98 1.08
N SER A 61 17.45 -18.61 2.06
CA SER A 61 17.45 -17.26 2.64
C SER A 61 17.78 -16.18 1.60
N LEU A 62 18.75 -16.44 0.72
CA LEU A 62 19.09 -15.55 -0.39
C LEU A 62 17.97 -15.44 -1.43
N TYR A 63 17.24 -16.53 -1.66
CA TYR A 63 16.08 -16.54 -2.54
C TYR A 63 14.91 -15.76 -1.94
N GLU A 64 14.67 -15.88 -0.64
CA GLU A 64 13.62 -15.14 0.08
C GLU A 64 13.89 -13.63 0.11
N ALA A 65 15.15 -13.23 0.33
CA ALA A 65 15.56 -11.83 0.20
C ALA A 65 15.34 -11.29 -1.23
N GLY A 66 15.64 -12.10 -2.25
CA GLY A 66 15.37 -11.76 -3.65
C GLY A 66 13.87 -11.61 -3.94
N ARG A 67 13.04 -12.53 -3.43
CA ARG A 67 11.57 -12.42 -3.57
C ARG A 67 11.02 -11.17 -2.88
N SER A 68 11.58 -10.78 -1.75
CA SER A 68 11.18 -9.55 -1.05
C SER A 68 11.45 -8.33 -1.94
N TYR A 69 12.61 -8.25 -2.59
CA TYR A 69 12.92 -7.22 -3.57
C TYR A 69 11.87 -7.16 -4.70
N ASP A 70 11.49 -8.30 -5.27
CA ASP A 70 10.48 -8.35 -6.34
C ASP A 70 9.11 -7.85 -5.87
N VAL A 71 8.71 -8.20 -4.64
CA VAL A 71 7.44 -7.73 -4.05
C VAL A 71 7.42 -6.22 -3.91
N PHE A 72 8.48 -5.60 -3.37
CA PHE A 72 8.55 -4.14 -3.24
C PHE A 72 8.59 -3.43 -4.59
N THR A 73 9.32 -4.00 -5.56
CA THR A 73 9.40 -3.47 -6.93
C THR A 73 8.03 -3.49 -7.61
N LEU A 74 7.33 -4.64 -7.56
CA LEU A 74 5.99 -4.78 -8.13
C LEU A 74 4.98 -3.87 -7.42
N ALA A 75 5.03 -3.79 -6.09
CA ALA A 75 4.17 -2.89 -5.33
C ALA A 75 4.40 -1.42 -5.72
N GLY A 76 5.64 -1.01 -5.95
CA GLY A 76 5.99 0.33 -6.45
C GLY A 76 5.43 0.61 -7.84
N GLN A 77 5.50 -0.36 -8.74
CA GLN A 77 4.89 -0.25 -10.08
C GLN A 77 3.36 -0.18 -10.02
N LEU A 78 2.72 -0.96 -9.15
CA LEU A 78 1.27 -0.95 -9.00
C LEU A 78 0.74 0.29 -8.26
N ALA A 79 1.58 0.99 -7.48
CA ALA A 79 1.18 2.18 -6.72
C ALA A 79 0.67 3.33 -7.62
N ILE A 80 1.18 3.40 -8.85
CA ILE A 80 0.77 4.40 -9.85
C ILE A 80 -0.47 3.98 -10.65
N GLN A 81 -0.82 2.69 -10.66
CA GLN A 81 -1.99 2.21 -11.38
C GLN A 81 -3.27 2.71 -10.68
N ASP A 82 -4.14 3.37 -11.46
CA ASP A 82 -5.48 3.74 -11.04
C ASP A 82 -6.50 2.85 -11.77
N ASP A 83 -7.25 2.06 -11.01
CA ASP A 83 -8.29 1.15 -11.48
C ASP A 83 -9.69 1.75 -11.32
N GLY A 84 -9.77 3.08 -11.38
CA GLY A 84 -11.05 3.79 -11.39
C GLY A 84 -11.97 3.29 -12.49
N GLN A 85 -13.24 3.07 -12.15
CA GLN A 85 -14.25 2.59 -13.10
C GLN A 85 -15.26 3.72 -13.37
N ILE A 86 -15.68 3.85 -14.63
CA ILE A 86 -16.73 4.78 -15.05
C ILE A 86 -17.92 3.93 -15.50
N PHE A 87 -19.09 4.19 -14.91
CA PHE A 87 -20.34 3.53 -15.25
C PHE A 87 -21.27 4.55 -15.91
N PRO A 88 -21.51 4.44 -17.22
CA PRO A 88 -22.45 5.32 -17.89
C PRO A 88 -23.87 5.02 -17.42
N MET A 89 -24.62 6.05 -17.05
CA MET A 89 -26.04 5.89 -16.76
C MET A 89 -26.82 5.75 -18.05
N ARG A 90 -27.90 4.95 -18.02
CA ARG A 90 -28.80 4.79 -19.17
C ARG A 90 -29.33 6.16 -19.60
N PRO A 91 -29.33 6.49 -20.90
CA PRO A 91 -29.92 7.73 -21.41
C PRO A 91 -31.41 7.80 -21.07
N ASP A 92 -31.83 8.90 -20.46
CA ASP A 92 -33.23 9.24 -20.19
C ASP A 92 -33.62 10.41 -21.09
N PRO A 93 -34.68 10.32 -21.91
CA PRO A 93 -35.10 11.40 -22.80
C PRO A 93 -35.51 12.71 -22.08
N THR A 94 -35.72 12.67 -20.75
CA THR A 94 -35.99 13.88 -19.95
C THR A 94 -34.73 14.58 -19.45
N ARG A 95 -33.56 13.91 -19.46
CA ARG A 95 -32.28 14.51 -19.06
C ARG A 95 -31.59 15.17 -20.24
N GLN A 96 -31.11 16.39 -20.02
CA GLN A 96 -30.45 17.18 -21.05
C GLN A 96 -28.99 16.75 -21.29
N GLU A 97 -28.34 16.17 -20.27
CA GLU A 97 -26.96 15.66 -20.37
C GLU A 97 -26.81 14.23 -19.81
N PRO A 98 -25.90 13.42 -20.38
CA PRO A 98 -25.57 12.09 -19.87
C PRO A 98 -24.84 12.17 -18.53
N GLU A 99 -25.30 11.37 -17.56
CA GLU A 99 -24.74 11.29 -16.20
C GLU A 99 -23.88 10.02 -16.06
N ASN A 100 -22.73 10.11 -15.38
CA ASN A 100 -21.80 8.99 -15.17
C ASN A 100 -21.51 8.79 -13.68
N PHE A 101 -21.43 7.54 -13.23
CA PHE A 101 -20.93 7.18 -11.90
C PHE A 101 -19.45 6.82 -11.93
N TYR A 102 -18.68 7.32 -10.95
CA TYR A 102 -17.25 7.06 -10.83
C TYR A 102 -16.98 6.23 -9.57
N LYS A 103 -16.20 5.15 -9.72
CA LYS A 103 -15.69 4.36 -8.60
C LYS A 103 -14.24 4.71 -8.33
N LYS A 104 -13.90 5.02 -7.08
CA LYS A 104 -12.54 5.28 -6.62
C LYS A 104 -12.26 4.50 -5.34
N ARG A 105 -11.03 3.96 -5.22
CA ARG A 105 -10.57 3.33 -3.97
C ARG A 105 -10.01 4.39 -3.01
N ALA A 106 -10.42 4.32 -1.74
CA ALA A 106 -9.85 5.07 -0.64
C ALA A 106 -9.14 4.12 0.33
N GLY A 107 -8.10 4.59 1.01
CA GLY A 107 -7.45 3.79 2.07
C GLY A 107 -8.43 3.53 3.22
N GLU A 108 -8.25 2.42 3.95
CA GLU A 108 -9.18 2.00 5.01
C GLU A 108 -9.32 3.01 6.17
N GLY A 109 -8.37 3.94 6.35
CA GLY A 109 -8.47 5.08 7.25
C GLY A 109 -8.94 6.40 6.61
N HIS A 110 -9.36 6.39 5.35
CA HIS A 110 -9.76 7.56 4.55
C HIS A 110 -11.19 7.40 4.03
N PHE A 111 -12.10 6.84 4.83
CA PHE A 111 -13.54 6.94 4.57
C PHE A 111 -14.00 8.37 4.89
N ARG A 112 -13.68 9.32 4.01
CA ARG A 112 -14.51 10.51 3.90
C ARG A 112 -15.82 10.06 3.31
N HIS A 113 -16.90 10.17 4.08
CA HIS A 113 -18.23 10.37 3.51
C HIS A 113 -18.16 11.65 2.67
N HIS A 114 -17.68 11.53 1.44
CA HIS A 114 -18.01 12.51 0.41
C HIS A 114 -19.48 12.28 0.12
N ALA A 115 -20.32 12.85 0.99
CA ALA A 115 -21.70 13.09 0.69
C ALA A 115 -21.72 13.80 -0.66
N PHE A 116 -22.30 13.12 -1.62
CA PHE A 116 -22.79 13.65 -2.86
C PHE A 116 -23.41 15.02 -2.60
N GLN A 117 -22.72 16.08 -3.02
CA GLN A 117 -23.25 17.43 -2.99
C GLN A 117 -23.85 17.67 -4.37
N PRO A 118 -25.19 17.65 -4.53
CA PRO A 118 -25.79 17.96 -5.81
C PRO A 118 -25.48 19.42 -6.17
N PRO A 119 -25.15 19.72 -7.44
CA PRO A 119 -25.06 21.10 -7.91
C PRO A 119 -26.43 21.79 -7.79
N ALA A 120 -26.40 23.09 -7.50
CA ALA A 120 -27.55 23.98 -7.35
C ALA A 120 -28.38 24.10 -8.63
#